data_AF-A0A401M1W7-F1
#
_entry.id   AF-A0A401M1W7-F1
#
_cell.length_a   1.000
_cell.length_b   1.000
_cell.length_c   1.000
_cell.angle_alpha   90.00
_cell.angle_beta   90.00
_cell.angle_gamma   90.00
#
_symmetry.space_group_name_H-M   'P 1'
#
loop_
_entity.id
_entity.type
_entity.pdbx_description
1 polymer ?
#
loop_
_entity_poly.entity_id
_entity_poly.type
_entity_poly.pdbx_seq_one_letter_code
_entity_poly.pdbx_strand_id
1 'polypeptide(L)'
;MDDLEKMLELKRTNLKKLIQNADKAIQQEMLKYEEAEFYIRLQSECFNLYPVVVKALSLQITNDRKRAVFCSILNGHKLKDIATAHGMTPEEAAREFHRTVWNLNRKVSNGAFTAKESVNIQLLQERNMLKNKVLDYDRQYHQLELENKKLCDQVNILLKEKKRRTKYKLRIMHEIEQVAQEQVVQERTTKKRIEKQENPKHTSIIMRCVQWLKKVYSKL
;
A
#
# COMPACT_ATOMS: atom_id res chain seq x y z
N MET A 1 -28.91 -8.43 -78.62
CA MET A 1 -29.77 -9.26 -77.77
C MET A 1 -29.00 -9.73 -76.53
N ASP A 2 -27.74 -10.18 -76.67
CA ASP A 2 -26.88 -10.63 -75.56
C ASP A 2 -26.69 -9.67 -74.37
N ASP A 3 -26.52 -8.36 -74.59
CA ASP A 3 -26.26 -7.42 -73.48
C ASP A 3 -27.47 -7.20 -72.57
N LEU A 4 -28.68 -7.24 -73.13
CA LEU A 4 -29.91 -7.11 -72.35
C LEU A 4 -30.12 -8.33 -71.46
N GLU A 5 -29.79 -9.51 -71.98
CA GLU A 5 -29.92 -10.79 -71.28
C GLU A 5 -28.90 -10.91 -70.15
N LYS A 6 -27.64 -10.53 -70.40
CA LYS A 6 -26.60 -10.41 -69.35
C LYS A 6 -26.98 -9.41 -68.26
N MET A 7 -27.56 -8.27 -68.62
CA MET A 7 -28.02 -7.27 -67.65
C MET A 7 -29.16 -7.82 -66.78
N LEU A 8 -30.09 -8.57 -67.36
CA LEU A 8 -31.19 -9.20 -66.63
C LEU A 8 -30.71 -10.32 -65.70
N GLU A 9 -29.74 -11.13 -66.11
CA GLU A 9 -29.11 -12.13 -65.23
C GLU A 9 -28.35 -11.49 -64.06
N LEU A 10 -27.64 -10.38 -64.32
CA LEU A 10 -26.95 -9.63 -63.27
C LEU A 10 -27.95 -9.04 -62.27
N LYS A 11 -29.09 -8.51 -62.74
CA LYS A 11 -30.15 -8.01 -61.86
C LYS A 11 -30.77 -9.14 -61.03
N ARG A 12 -31.02 -10.32 -61.62
CA ARG A 12 -31.55 -11.50 -60.91
C ARG A 12 -30.58 -12.00 -59.83
N THR A 13 -29.28 -12.04 -60.12
CA THR A 13 -28.25 -12.46 -59.15
C THR A 13 -28.07 -11.44 -58.02
N ASN A 14 -28.09 -10.14 -58.33
CA ASN A 14 -28.07 -9.08 -57.31
C ASN A 14 -29.30 -9.14 -56.40
N LEU A 15 -30.49 -9.36 -56.96
CA LEU A 15 -31.72 -9.52 -56.18
C LEU A 15 -31.62 -10.72 -55.21
N LYS A 16 -31.12 -11.88 -55.68
CA LYS A 16 -30.90 -13.05 -54.83
C LYS A 16 -29.94 -12.77 -53.67
N LYS A 17 -28.84 -12.05 -53.93
CA LYS A 17 -27.89 -11.65 -52.88
C LYS A 17 -28.52 -10.72 -51.85
N LEU A 18 -29.34 -9.76 -52.29
CA LEU A 18 -30.06 -8.85 -51.39
C LEU A 18 -31.03 -9.60 -50.48
N ILE A 19 -31.79 -10.55 -51.03
CA ILE A 19 -32.71 -11.40 -50.26
C ILE A 19 -31.94 -12.23 -49.23
N GLN A 20 -30.87 -12.92 -49.64
CA GLN A 20 -30.04 -13.70 -48.71
C GLN A 20 -29.41 -12.87 -47.59
N ASN A 21 -29.00 -11.63 -47.89
CA ASN A 21 -28.45 -10.72 -46.88
C ASN A 21 -29.54 -10.25 -45.91
N ALA A 22 -30.76 -9.97 -46.40
CA ALA A 22 -31.90 -9.64 -45.57
C ALA A 22 -32.30 -10.83 -44.67
N ASP A 23 -32.37 -12.05 -45.21
CA ASP A 23 -32.68 -13.27 -44.45
C ASP A 23 -31.64 -13.50 -43.34
N LYS A 24 -30.34 -13.32 -43.63
CA LYS A 24 -29.28 -13.41 -42.62
C LYS A 24 -29.42 -12.36 -41.52
N ALA A 25 -29.78 -11.13 -41.87
CA ALA A 25 -30.00 -10.07 -40.89
C ALA A 25 -31.21 -10.38 -40.00
N ILE A 26 -32.31 -10.88 -40.58
CA ILE A 26 -33.50 -11.31 -39.85
C ILE A 26 -33.15 -12.45 -38.89
N GLN A 27 -32.41 -13.46 -39.35
CA GLN A 27 -31.98 -14.58 -38.49
C GLN A 27 -31.11 -14.11 -37.31
N GLN A 28 -30.19 -13.17 -37.53
CA GLN A 28 -29.38 -12.60 -36.46
C GLN A 28 -30.22 -11.83 -35.44
N GLU A 29 -31.23 -11.10 -35.90
CA GLU A 29 -32.13 -10.37 -35.01
C GLU A 29 -33.04 -11.31 -34.23
N MET A 30 -33.59 -12.34 -34.87
CA MET A 30 -34.37 -13.40 -34.20
C MET A 30 -33.58 -14.09 -33.10
N LEU A 31 -32.30 -14.41 -33.36
CA LEU A 31 -31.43 -15.04 -32.37
C LEU A 31 -31.25 -14.19 -31.10
N LYS A 32 -31.22 -12.85 -31.23
CA LYS A 32 -31.16 -11.95 -30.07
C LYS A 32 -32.44 -12.03 -29.23
N TYR A 33 -33.60 -12.12 -29.87
CA TYR A 33 -34.87 -12.24 -29.17
C TYR A 33 -35.03 -13.60 -28.49
N GLU A 34 -34.60 -14.69 -29.13
CA GLU A 34 -34.57 -16.03 -28.53
C GLU A 34 -33.65 -16.07 -27.30
N GLU A 35 -32.47 -15.45 -27.39
CA GLU A 35 -31.55 -15.33 -26.24
C GLU A 35 -32.19 -14.52 -25.11
N ALA A 36 -32.81 -13.37 -25.41
CA ALA A 36 -33.48 -12.54 -24.42
C ALA A 36 -34.68 -13.23 -23.76
N GLU A 37 -35.52 -13.92 -24.54
CA GLU A 37 -36.64 -14.71 -24.03
C GLU A 37 -36.15 -15.81 -23.08
N PHE A 38 -35.07 -16.49 -23.46
CA PHE A 38 -34.45 -17.51 -22.62
C PHE A 38 -33.96 -16.94 -21.28
N TYR A 39 -33.31 -15.77 -21.28
CA TYR A 39 -32.90 -15.10 -20.04
C TYR A 39 -34.09 -14.67 -19.17
N ILE A 40 -35.17 -14.16 -19.77
CA ILE A 40 -36.38 -13.81 -19.04
C ILE A 40 -36.97 -15.06 -18.36
N ARG A 41 -37.05 -16.19 -19.08
CA ARG A 41 -37.50 -17.47 -18.52
C ARG A 41 -36.60 -17.92 -17.36
N LEU A 42 -35.29 -17.92 -17.55
CA LEU A 42 -34.31 -18.26 -16.49
C LEU A 42 -34.46 -17.38 -15.23
N GLN A 43 -34.64 -16.07 -15.42
CA GLN A 43 -34.83 -15.13 -14.31
C GLN A 43 -36.18 -15.36 -13.63
N SER A 44 -37.22 -15.69 -14.38
CA SER A 44 -38.53 -16.02 -13.81
C SER A 44 -38.52 -17.30 -12.96
N GLU A 45 -37.67 -18.28 -13.26
CA GLU A 45 -37.46 -19.45 -12.38
C GLU A 45 -36.79 -19.09 -11.06
N CYS A 46 -36.00 -18.02 -11.05
CA CYS A 46 -35.38 -17.47 -9.85
C CYS A 46 -36.31 -16.51 -9.09
N PHE A 47 -37.46 -16.10 -9.65
CA PHE A 47 -38.33 -15.06 -9.06
C PHE A 47 -38.92 -15.48 -7.71
N ASN A 48 -39.11 -16.78 -7.49
CA ASN A 48 -39.53 -17.34 -6.20
C ASN A 48 -38.44 -17.18 -5.11
N LEU A 49 -37.20 -16.86 -5.51
CA LEU A 49 -36.07 -16.64 -4.63
C LEU A 49 -35.72 -15.14 -4.61
N TYR A 50 -35.80 -14.51 -3.44
CA TYR A 50 -35.32 -13.13 -3.29
C TYR A 50 -33.82 -13.03 -3.65
N PRO A 51 -33.34 -11.91 -4.24
CA PRO A 51 -31.92 -11.74 -4.61
C PRO A 51 -30.92 -12.03 -3.47
N VAL A 52 -31.28 -11.68 -2.23
CA VAL A 52 -30.49 -11.99 -1.02
C VAL A 52 -30.42 -13.50 -0.78
N VAL A 53 -31.54 -14.21 -0.96
CA VAL A 53 -31.64 -15.66 -0.83
C VAL A 53 -30.85 -16.35 -1.94
N VAL A 54 -30.97 -15.90 -3.18
CA VAL A 54 -30.18 -16.42 -4.32
C VAL A 54 -28.68 -16.29 -4.05
N LYS A 55 -28.23 -15.14 -3.52
CA LYS A 55 -26.82 -14.90 -3.19
C LYS A 55 -26.34 -15.74 -2.02
N ALA A 56 -27.18 -15.99 -1.01
CA ALA A 56 -26.86 -16.88 0.09
C ALA A 56 -26.81 -18.36 -0.37
N LEU A 57 -27.75 -18.75 -1.22
CA LEU A 57 -27.86 -20.10 -1.76
C LEU A 57 -26.75 -20.43 -2.76
N SER A 58 -26.26 -19.46 -3.53
CA SER A 58 -25.10 -19.66 -4.42
C SER A 58 -23.84 -20.06 -3.65
N LEU A 59 -23.68 -19.56 -2.42
CA LEU A 59 -22.56 -19.91 -1.54
C LEU A 59 -22.67 -21.34 -0.99
N GLN A 60 -23.86 -21.92 -0.95
CA GLN A 60 -24.04 -23.32 -0.57
C GLN A 60 -23.70 -24.31 -1.69
N ILE A 61 -23.42 -23.83 -2.91
CA ILE A 61 -22.99 -24.67 -4.01
C ILE A 61 -21.52 -25.07 -3.75
N THR A 62 -21.33 -26.32 -3.32
CA THR A 62 -20.03 -26.88 -2.96
C THR A 62 -19.09 -27.02 -4.16
N ASN A 63 -19.64 -27.28 -5.36
CA ASN A 63 -18.86 -27.41 -6.57
C ASN A 63 -18.55 -26.02 -7.16
N ASP A 64 -17.28 -25.63 -7.13
CA ASP A 64 -16.81 -24.31 -7.59
C ASP A 64 -17.13 -24.04 -9.06
N ARG A 65 -17.04 -25.05 -9.93
CA ARG A 65 -17.39 -24.91 -11.36
C ARG A 65 -18.87 -24.62 -11.54
N LYS A 66 -19.74 -25.36 -10.84
CA LYS A 66 -21.21 -25.13 -10.89
C LYS A 66 -21.58 -23.78 -10.30
N ARG A 67 -20.92 -23.39 -9.20
CA ARG A 67 -21.11 -22.08 -8.56
C ARG A 67 -20.72 -20.95 -9.51
N ALA A 68 -19.60 -21.09 -10.22
CA ALA A 68 -19.14 -20.10 -11.19
C ALA A 68 -20.13 -19.95 -12.35
N VAL A 69 -20.57 -21.05 -12.96
CA VAL A 69 -21.60 -21.03 -14.02
C VAL A 69 -22.89 -20.36 -13.52
N PHE A 70 -23.37 -20.74 -12.33
CA PHE A 70 -24.58 -20.19 -11.73
C PHE A 70 -24.49 -18.67 -11.51
N CYS A 71 -23.42 -18.20 -10.86
CA CYS A 71 -23.20 -16.78 -10.61
C CYS A 71 -23.02 -15.97 -11.90
N SER A 72 -22.34 -16.53 -12.90
CA SER A 72 -22.14 -15.84 -14.18
C SER A 72 -23.46 -15.60 -14.91
N ILE A 73 -24.36 -16.58 -14.91
CA ILE A 73 -25.69 -16.43 -15.54
C ILE A 73 -26.52 -15.39 -14.77
N LEU A 74 -26.50 -15.41 -13.44
CA LEU A 74 -27.21 -14.42 -12.62
C LEU A 74 -26.71 -12.98 -12.84
N ASN A 75 -25.41 -12.81 -13.11
CA ASN A 75 -24.81 -11.52 -13.41
C ASN A 75 -25.07 -11.06 -14.86
N GLY A 76 -25.80 -11.84 -15.66
CA GLY A 76 -26.16 -11.48 -17.03
C GLY A 76 -25.08 -11.77 -18.08
N HIS A 77 -24.11 -12.63 -17.79
CA HIS A 77 -23.14 -13.05 -18.79
C HIS A 77 -23.80 -13.95 -19.86
N LYS A 78 -23.38 -13.80 -21.11
CA LYS A 78 -23.86 -14.59 -22.25
C LYS A 78 -23.51 -16.07 -22.09
N LEU A 79 -24.45 -16.96 -22.38
CA LEU A 79 -24.25 -18.41 -22.26
C LEU A 79 -23.08 -18.90 -23.10
N LYS A 80 -22.89 -18.32 -24.29
CA LYS A 80 -21.77 -18.67 -25.19
C LYS A 80 -20.41 -18.38 -24.55
N ASP A 81 -20.29 -17.27 -23.82
CA ASP A 81 -19.04 -16.88 -23.17
C ASP A 81 -18.77 -17.78 -21.96
N ILE A 82 -19.82 -18.09 -21.18
CA ILE A 82 -19.76 -19.02 -20.04
C ILE A 82 -19.38 -20.43 -20.52
N ALA A 83 -20.01 -20.90 -21.59
CA ALA A 83 -19.75 -22.18 -22.22
C ALA A 83 -18.28 -22.30 -22.66
N THR A 84 -17.76 -21.26 -23.33
CA THR A 84 -16.36 -21.18 -23.75
C THR A 84 -15.40 -21.19 -22.55
N ALA A 85 -15.68 -20.38 -21.51
CA ALA A 85 -14.83 -20.27 -20.33
C ALA A 85 -14.75 -21.55 -19.51
N HIS A 86 -15.80 -22.38 -19.54
CA HIS A 86 -15.86 -23.61 -18.77
C HIS A 86 -15.76 -24.88 -19.61
N GLY A 87 -15.45 -24.80 -20.92
CA GLY A 87 -15.31 -25.97 -21.79
C GLY A 87 -16.56 -26.85 -21.82
N MET A 88 -17.73 -26.24 -21.99
CA MET A 88 -19.04 -26.91 -22.09
C MET A 88 -19.87 -26.29 -23.23
N THR A 89 -20.99 -26.89 -23.60
CA THR A 89 -21.92 -26.25 -24.57
C THR A 89 -22.84 -25.23 -23.88
N PRO A 90 -23.41 -24.25 -24.62
CA PRO A 90 -24.40 -23.32 -24.05
C PRO A 90 -25.61 -24.04 -23.42
N GLU A 91 -26.06 -25.14 -24.02
CA GLU A 91 -27.15 -25.97 -23.53
C GLU A 91 -26.77 -26.72 -22.25
N GLU A 92 -25.51 -27.12 -22.10
CA GLU A 92 -24.99 -27.70 -20.87
C GLU A 92 -24.94 -26.67 -19.73
N ALA A 93 -24.48 -25.44 -20.03
CA ALA A 93 -24.48 -24.34 -19.06
C ALA A 93 -25.90 -24.02 -18.58
N ALA A 94 -26.85 -23.92 -19.52
CA ALA A 94 -28.27 -23.73 -19.24
C ALA A 94 -28.87 -24.86 -18.38
N ARG A 95 -28.56 -26.12 -18.69
CA ARG A 95 -29.05 -27.29 -17.92
C ARG A 95 -28.46 -27.32 -16.51
N GLU A 96 -27.17 -27.04 -16.36
CA GLU A 96 -26.55 -26.97 -15.03
C GLU A 96 -27.12 -25.83 -14.19
N PHE A 97 -27.44 -24.69 -14.82
CA PHE A 97 -28.15 -23.61 -14.15
C PHE A 97 -29.52 -24.05 -13.65
N HIS A 98 -30.38 -24.61 -14.53
CA HIS A 98 -31.72 -25.07 -14.15
C HIS A 98 -31.66 -26.12 -13.03
N ARG A 99 -30.75 -27.09 -13.13
CA ARG A 99 -30.54 -28.09 -12.06
C ARG A 99 -30.18 -27.44 -10.74
N THR A 100 -29.32 -26.41 -10.78
CA THR A 100 -28.91 -25.68 -9.59
C THR A 100 -30.09 -24.91 -9.00
N VAL A 101 -30.82 -24.13 -9.81
CA VAL A 101 -32.05 -23.42 -9.39
C VAL A 101 -33.07 -24.39 -8.80
N TRP A 102 -33.34 -25.51 -9.46
CA TRP A 102 -34.29 -26.52 -8.98
C TRP A 102 -33.87 -27.11 -7.63
N ASN A 103 -32.59 -27.45 -7.46
CA ASN A 103 -32.07 -27.95 -6.18
C ASN A 103 -32.18 -26.89 -5.08
N LEU A 104 -31.91 -25.62 -5.40
CA LEU A 104 -32.02 -24.50 -4.48
C LEU A 104 -33.48 -24.26 -4.07
N ASN A 105 -34.39 -24.20 -5.03
CA ASN A 105 -35.83 -24.09 -4.79
C ASN A 105 -36.34 -25.24 -3.93
N ARG A 106 -35.94 -26.48 -4.21
CA ARG A 106 -36.29 -27.65 -3.39
C ARG A 106 -35.80 -27.51 -1.94
N LYS A 107 -34.59 -27.00 -1.72
CA LYS A 107 -34.08 -26.74 -0.35
C LYS A 107 -34.93 -25.69 0.38
N VAL A 108 -35.33 -24.62 -0.31
CA VAL A 108 -36.21 -23.59 0.25
C VAL A 108 -37.60 -24.17 0.56
N SER A 109 -38.21 -24.87 -0.40
CA SER A 109 -39.54 -25.49 -0.24
C SER A 109 -39.58 -26.55 0.85
N ASN A 110 -38.49 -27.29 1.08
CA ASN A 110 -38.39 -28.28 2.15
C ASN A 110 -38.10 -27.67 3.53
N GLY A 111 -38.17 -26.34 3.67
CA GLY A 111 -37.97 -25.66 4.95
C GLY A 111 -36.52 -25.65 5.45
N ALA A 112 -35.54 -26.04 4.64
CA ALA A 112 -34.13 -25.95 5.02
C ALA A 112 -33.70 -24.48 5.18
N PHE A 113 -34.22 -23.58 4.33
CA PHE A 113 -33.90 -22.16 4.41
C PHE A 113 -34.85 -21.41 5.36
N THR A 114 -34.71 -21.64 6.65
CA THR A 114 -35.29 -20.72 7.65
C THR A 114 -34.47 -19.42 7.67
N ALA A 115 -35.08 -18.28 8.01
CA ALA A 115 -34.37 -17.00 8.18
C ALA A 115 -33.13 -17.07 9.10
N LYS A 116 -33.01 -18.14 9.89
CA LYS A 116 -31.83 -18.49 10.69
C LYS A 116 -30.60 -18.81 9.82
N GLU A 117 -30.75 -19.50 8.69
CA GLU A 117 -29.64 -19.85 7.81
C GLU A 117 -29.12 -18.65 6.98
N SER A 118 -30.02 -17.75 6.55
CA SER A 118 -29.60 -16.51 5.88
C SER A 118 -28.78 -15.61 6.81
N VAL A 119 -29.21 -15.48 8.06
CA VAL A 119 -28.46 -14.78 9.12
C VAL A 119 -27.13 -15.49 9.38
N ASN A 120 -27.09 -16.81 9.42
CA ASN A 120 -25.85 -17.56 9.67
C ASN A 120 -24.81 -17.37 8.54
N ILE A 121 -25.26 -17.27 7.29
CA ILE A 121 -24.39 -16.99 6.13
C ILE A 121 -23.85 -15.55 6.18
N GLN A 122 -24.69 -14.56 6.53
CA GLN A 122 -24.24 -13.18 6.74
C GLN A 122 -23.20 -13.10 7.87
N LEU A 123 -23.47 -13.73 9.01
CA LEU A 123 -22.53 -13.79 10.14
C LEU A 123 -21.23 -14.49 9.76
N LEU A 124 -21.27 -15.53 8.92
CA LEU A 124 -20.08 -16.20 8.41
C LEU A 124 -19.22 -15.26 7.55
N GLN A 125 -19.85 -14.47 6.67
CA GLN A 125 -19.16 -13.46 5.85
C GLN A 125 -18.53 -12.36 6.70
N GLU A 126 -19.29 -11.79 7.63
CA GLU A 126 -18.78 -10.76 8.55
C GLU A 126 -17.63 -11.28 9.39
N ARG A 127 -17.75 -12.50 9.93
CA ARG A 127 -16.68 -13.15 10.69
C ARG A 127 -15.42 -13.36 9.83
N ASN A 128 -15.56 -13.75 8.57
CA ASN A 128 -14.40 -13.90 7.67
C ASN A 128 -13.74 -12.55 7.34
N MET A 129 -14.54 -11.51 7.11
CA MET A 129 -14.03 -10.15 6.90
C MET A 129 -13.28 -9.63 8.12
N LEU A 130 -13.84 -9.83 9.32
CA LEU A 130 -13.20 -9.45 10.58
C LEU A 130 -11.92 -10.25 10.81
N LYS A 131 -11.92 -11.56 10.55
CA LYS A 131 -10.71 -12.39 10.64
C LYS A 131 -9.59 -11.86 9.76
N ASN A 132 -9.90 -11.47 8.52
CA ASN A 132 -8.89 -10.89 7.61
C ASN A 132 -8.36 -9.54 8.12
N LYS A 133 -9.22 -8.69 8.69
CA LYS A 133 -8.78 -7.42 9.31
C LYS A 133 -7.86 -7.66 10.51
N VAL A 134 -8.18 -8.63 11.37
CA VAL A 134 -7.32 -8.98 12.51
C VAL A 134 -5.94 -9.44 12.03
N LEU A 135 -5.88 -10.31 11.02
CA LEU A 135 -4.60 -10.75 10.45
C LEU A 135 -3.78 -9.59 9.86
N ASP A 136 -4.44 -8.59 9.28
CA ASP A 136 -3.76 -7.40 8.76
C ASP A 136 -3.22 -6.52 9.90
N TYR A 137 -4.00 -6.34 10.97
CA TYR A 137 -3.54 -5.64 12.17
C TYR A 137 -2.37 -6.35 12.85
N ASP A 138 -2.38 -7.68 12.96
CA ASP A 138 -1.27 -8.45 13.51
C ASP A 138 0.01 -8.25 12.68
N ARG A 139 -0.12 -8.23 11.35
CA ARG A 139 1.01 -7.95 10.45
C ARG A 139 1.57 -6.55 10.66
N GLN A 140 0.70 -5.54 10.76
CA GLN A 140 1.12 -4.15 11.01
C GLN A 140 1.79 -4.01 12.39
N TYR A 141 1.25 -4.68 13.41
CA TYR A 141 1.82 -4.69 14.75
C TYR A 141 3.25 -5.24 14.77
N HIS A 142 3.48 -6.40 14.13
CA HIS A 142 4.83 -6.97 14.03
C HIS A 142 5.81 -6.06 13.28
N GLN A 143 5.34 -5.36 12.24
CA GLN A 143 6.18 -4.41 11.52
C GLN A 143 6.62 -3.24 12.41
N LEU A 144 5.68 -2.65 13.17
CA LEU A 144 5.96 -1.57 14.12
C LEU A 144 6.87 -2.03 15.27
N GLU A 145 6.71 -3.26 15.75
CA GLU A 145 7.57 -3.85 16.78
C GLU A 145 9.03 -3.96 16.30
N LEU A 146 9.22 -4.39 15.05
CA LEU A 146 10.54 -4.43 14.40
C LEU A 146 11.18 -3.04 14.24
N GLU A 147 10.39 -2.03 13.85
CA GLU A 147 10.86 -0.65 13.72
C GLU A 147 11.23 -0.05 15.07
N ASN A 148 10.39 -0.26 16.10
CA ASN A 148 10.69 0.17 17.46
C ASN A 148 11.98 -0.44 17.98
N LYS A 149 12.22 -1.72 17.72
CA LYS A 149 13.48 -2.37 18.11
C LYS A 149 14.70 -1.70 17.47
N LYS A 150 14.63 -1.41 16.15
CA LYS A 150 15.70 -0.69 15.45
C LYS A 150 15.95 0.70 16.02
N LEU A 151 14.88 1.45 16.34
CA LEU A 151 14.99 2.78 16.94
C LEU A 151 15.60 2.71 18.34
N CYS A 152 15.17 1.75 19.17
CA CYS A 152 15.78 1.52 20.49
C CYS A 152 17.28 1.23 20.39
N ASP A 153 17.69 0.40 19.42
CA ASP A 153 19.11 0.10 19.20
C ASP A 153 19.90 1.35 18.77
N GLN A 154 19.34 2.18 17.89
CA GLN A 154 19.95 3.46 17.48
C GLN A 154 20.10 4.42 18.66
N VAL A 155 19.05 4.57 19.48
CA VAL A 155 19.10 5.42 20.69
C VAL A 155 20.19 4.95 21.65
N ASN A 156 20.34 3.63 21.82
CA ASN A 156 21.38 3.06 22.66
C ASN A 156 22.79 3.36 22.14
N ILE A 157 23.01 3.30 20.82
CA ILE A 157 24.28 3.68 20.20
C ILE A 157 24.57 5.17 20.44
N LEU A 158 23.60 6.05 20.16
CA LEU A 158 23.75 7.50 20.35
C LEU A 158 24.00 7.88 21.82
N LEU A 159 23.36 7.19 22.77
CA LEU A 159 23.62 7.37 24.20
C LEU A 159 25.05 7.00 24.57
N LYS A 160 25.59 5.90 24.03
CA LYS A 160 26.99 5.51 24.24
C LYS A 160 27.95 6.54 23.65
N GLU A 161 27.68 7.04 22.45
CA GLU A 161 28.49 8.10 21.83
C GLU A 161 28.45 9.39 22.62
N LYS A 162 27.27 9.83 23.07
CA LYS A 162 27.11 11.02 23.92
C LYS A 162 27.96 10.90 25.18
N LYS A 163 27.89 9.75 25.87
CA LYS A 163 28.73 9.49 27.06
C LYS A 163 30.23 9.58 26.75
N ARG A 164 30.67 9.00 25.63
CA ARG A 164 32.08 9.10 25.18
C ARG A 164 32.48 10.56 24.93
N ARG A 165 31.68 11.30 24.16
CA ARG A 165 31.93 12.72 23.86
C ARG A 165 32.01 13.58 25.12
N THR A 166 31.09 13.37 26.07
CA THR A 166 31.14 14.07 27.37
C THR A 166 32.44 13.78 28.13
N LYS A 167 32.89 12.52 28.15
CA LYS A 167 34.16 12.13 28.79
C LYS A 167 35.37 12.78 28.10
N TYR A 168 35.40 12.81 26.77
CA TYR A 168 36.46 13.49 26.02
C TYR A 168 36.47 15.00 26.30
N LYS A 169 35.30 15.64 26.31
CA LYS A 169 35.18 17.08 26.60
C LYS A 169 35.71 17.43 27.99
N LEU A 170 35.42 16.61 29.00
CA LEU A 170 35.94 16.79 30.36
C LEU A 170 37.47 16.67 30.43
N ARG A 171 38.06 15.71 29.70
CA ARG A 171 39.53 15.59 29.62
C ARG A 171 40.17 16.83 28.99
N ILE A 172 39.64 17.28 27.86
CA ILE A 172 40.14 18.48 27.18
C ILE A 172 40.03 19.70 28.10
N MET A 173 38.92 19.86 28.83
CA MET A 173 38.79 20.92 29.82
C MET A 173 39.88 20.86 30.89
N HIS A 174 40.13 19.68 31.48
CA HIS A 174 41.19 19.53 32.48
C HIS A 174 42.59 19.75 31.92
N GLU A 175 42.88 19.31 30.71
CA GLU A 175 44.15 19.57 30.03
C GLU A 175 44.36 21.07 29.80
N ILE A 176 43.31 21.80 29.37
CA ILE A 176 43.35 23.26 29.21
C ILE A 176 43.57 23.96 30.56
N GLU A 177 42.88 23.52 31.62
CA GLU A 177 43.06 24.05 32.98
C GLU A 177 44.49 23.85 33.49
N GLN A 178 45.07 22.67 33.28
CA GLN A 178 46.46 22.37 33.67
C GLN A 178 47.46 23.26 32.92
N VAL A 179 47.33 23.36 31.59
CA VAL A 179 48.21 24.22 30.78
C VAL A 179 48.09 25.68 31.20
N ALA A 180 46.87 26.17 31.48
CA ALA A 180 46.66 27.53 31.96
C ALA A 180 47.32 27.77 33.33
N GLN A 181 47.24 26.80 34.25
CA GLN A 181 47.92 26.88 35.55
C GLN A 181 49.45 26.90 35.40
N GLU A 182 50.00 26.04 34.55
CA GLU A 182 51.44 26.00 34.25
C GLU A 182 51.94 27.32 33.65
N GLN A 183 51.18 27.90 32.72
CA GLN A 183 51.48 29.22 32.14
C GLN A 183 51.47 30.32 33.20
N VAL A 184 50.46 30.36 34.08
CA VAL A 184 50.40 31.34 35.18
C VAL A 184 51.59 31.18 36.13
N VAL A 185 52.01 29.95 36.45
CA VAL A 185 53.20 29.71 37.27
C VAL A 185 54.46 30.19 36.57
N GLN A 186 54.63 29.86 35.28
CA GLN A 186 55.76 30.36 34.49
C GLN A 186 55.80 31.89 34.45
N GLU A 187 54.69 32.57 34.16
CA GLU A 187 54.60 34.03 34.17
C GLU A 187 54.95 34.64 35.53
N ARG A 188 54.51 34.03 36.64
CA ARG A 188 54.87 34.46 37.98
C ARG A 188 56.37 34.29 38.25
N THR A 189 56.97 33.20 37.78
CA THR A 189 58.42 32.98 37.94
C THR A 189 59.26 33.92 37.08
N THR A 190 58.83 34.24 35.86
CA THR A 190 59.51 35.20 34.99
C THR A 190 59.40 36.62 35.55
N LYS A 191 58.22 37.04 36.04
CA LYS A 191 58.06 38.33 36.76
C LYS A 191 58.99 38.45 37.96
N LYS A 192 59.06 37.43 38.82
CA LYS A 192 60.00 37.41 39.97
C LYS A 192 61.47 37.46 39.55
N ARG A 193 61.84 36.88 38.40
CA ARG A 193 63.21 36.97 37.85
C ARG A 193 63.51 38.38 37.35
N ILE A 194 62.57 39.02 36.66
CA ILE A 194 62.69 40.40 36.18
C ILE A 194 62.80 41.37 37.35
N GLU A 195 61.94 41.27 38.38
CA GLU A 195 62.01 42.09 39.60
C GLU A 195 63.35 41.91 40.36
N LYS A 196 63.92 40.70 40.40
CA LYS A 196 65.25 40.49 40.99
C LYS A 196 66.39 41.08 40.13
N GLN A 197 66.19 41.22 38.82
CA GLN A 197 67.13 41.89 37.92
C GLN A 197 67.03 43.41 38.02
N GLU A 198 65.85 43.96 38.32
CA GLU A 198 65.64 45.34 38.75
C GLU A 198 66.21 45.56 40.18
N ASN A 199 67.53 45.46 40.28
CA ASN A 199 68.28 45.61 41.51
C ASN A 199 68.33 47.11 41.92
N PRO A 200 68.21 47.49 43.19
CA PRO A 200 68.39 48.88 43.68
C PRO A 200 69.71 49.56 43.27
N LYS A 201 70.67 48.80 42.72
CA LYS A 201 71.87 49.32 42.07
C LYS A 201 71.57 50.22 40.87
N HIS A 202 70.55 49.92 40.04
CA HIS A 202 70.18 50.79 38.92
C HIS A 202 69.64 52.14 39.41
N THR A 203 68.80 52.13 40.44
CA THR A 203 68.29 53.34 41.10
C THR A 203 69.43 54.15 41.75
N SER A 204 70.41 53.47 42.36
CA SER A 204 71.60 54.10 42.92
C SER A 204 72.49 54.77 41.87
N ILE A 205 72.63 54.20 40.67
CA ILE A 205 73.44 54.78 39.60
C ILE A 205 72.74 56.02 39.04
N ILE A 206 71.44 55.93 38.76
CA ILE A 206 70.64 57.07 38.27
C ILE A 206 70.65 58.21 39.30
N MET A 207 70.45 57.91 40.59
CA MET A 207 70.53 58.91 41.65
C MET A 207 71.92 59.56 41.76
N ARG A 208 73.01 58.80 41.59
CA ARG A 208 74.37 59.38 41.56
C ARG A 208 74.59 60.28 40.35
N CYS A 209 74.09 59.92 39.17
CA CYS A 209 74.16 60.76 37.97
C CYS A 209 73.35 62.06 38.13
N VAL A 210 72.15 61.99 38.72
CA VAL A 210 71.31 63.17 39.00
C VAL A 210 71.96 64.09 40.04
N GLN A 211 72.56 63.53 41.10
CA GLN A 211 73.31 64.31 42.09
C GLN A 211 74.55 64.98 41.48
N TRP A 212 75.24 64.30 40.57
CA TRP A 212 76.37 64.87 39.83
C TRP A 212 75.93 66.02 38.92
N LEU A 213 74.87 65.84 38.12
CA LEU A 213 74.30 66.89 37.27
C LEU A 213 73.86 68.12 38.09
N LYS A 214 73.20 67.91 39.23
CA LYS A 214 72.88 69.03 40.15
C LYS A 214 74.14 69.78 40.57
N LYS A 215 75.21 69.09 40.97
CA LYS A 215 76.48 69.73 41.36
C LYS A 215 77.13 70.51 40.22
N VAL A 216 77.04 70.02 38.98
CA VAL A 216 77.61 70.71 37.80
C VAL A 216 76.82 71.99 37.50
N TYR A 217 75.49 71.94 37.54
CA TYR A 217 74.63 73.10 37.25
C TYR A 217 74.47 74.09 38.41
N SER A 218 74.87 73.73 39.64
CA SER A 218 74.89 74.67 40.79
C SER A 218 76.14 75.56 40.84
N LYS A 219 77.07 75.37 39.91
CA LYS A 219 78.33 76.12 39.80
C LYS A 219 78.43 76.96 38.51
N LEU A 220 77.33 77.05 37.76
CA LEU A 220 77.06 78.05 36.74
C LEU A 220 76.16 79.13 37.35
#